data_AF-A0A3C1G8P3-F1
#
_entry.id   AF-A0A3C1G8P3-F1
#
_cell.length_a   1.000
_cell.length_b   1.000
_cell.length_c   1.000
_cell.angle_alpha   90.00
_cell.angle_beta   90.00
_cell.angle_gamma   90.00
#
_symmetry.space_group_name_H-M   'P 1'
#
loop_
_entity.id
_entity.type
_entity.pdbx_description
1 polymer ?
#
loop_
_entity_poly.entity_id
_entity_poly.type
_entity_poly.pdbx_seq_one_letter_code
_entity_poly.pdbx_strand_id
1 'polypeptide(L)'
;MAARFTDAEIAELLAEPKPLPYDYQGRLQLRQRSGHERAELDVRTPSGNRFRILLRQNMRNALDFSAIIAHAPPNSSLFFRLRRYNGRSHEHTNRLEGTTFYDFHIHLATERYQALGAKEESFAEPSNRFADLRGALNCLLDDCGFRLPDTPQLSLLEGLTP
;
A
#
# COMPACT_ATOMS: atom_id res chain seq x y z
N MET A 1 13.23 -3.94 19.43
CA MET A 1 14.03 -3.60 18.23
C MET A 1 13.10 -3.50 17.04
N ALA A 2 13.39 -2.65 16.05
CA ALA A 2 12.64 -2.65 14.79
C ALA A 2 12.85 -4.01 14.11
N ALA A 3 11.79 -4.60 13.57
CA ALA A 3 11.89 -5.84 12.80
C ALA A 3 12.75 -5.59 11.55
N ARG A 4 13.53 -6.60 11.17
CA ARG A 4 14.31 -6.60 9.93
C ARG A 4 13.92 -7.82 9.12
N PHE A 5 13.82 -7.62 7.82
CA PHE A 5 13.52 -8.66 6.85
C PHE A 5 14.52 -8.60 5.70
N THR A 6 14.93 -9.76 5.22
CA THR A 6 15.65 -9.93 3.96
C THR A 6 14.77 -9.57 2.78
N ASP A 7 15.37 -9.31 1.62
CA ASP A 7 14.59 -9.04 0.40
C ASP A 7 13.69 -10.24 0.02
N ALA A 8 14.14 -11.46 0.31
CA ALA A 8 13.34 -12.68 0.12
C ALA A 8 12.09 -12.72 1.02
N GLU A 9 12.24 -12.46 2.32
CA GLU A 9 11.12 -12.42 3.26
C GLU A 9 10.13 -11.28 2.92
N ILE A 10 10.63 -10.12 2.47
CA ILE A 10 9.78 -9.02 2.00
C ILE A 10 8.96 -9.46 0.78
N ALA A 11 9.58 -10.15 -0.17
CA ALA A 11 8.91 -10.66 -1.35
C ALA A 11 7.83 -11.70 -0.98
N GLU A 12 8.12 -12.61 -0.05
CA GLU A 12 7.16 -13.59 0.46
C GLU A 12 5.96 -12.91 1.14
N LEU A 13 6.20 -11.93 2.01
CA LEU A 13 5.15 -11.16 2.67
C LEU A 13 4.27 -10.40 1.68
N LEU A 14 4.85 -9.86 0.60
CA LEU A 14 4.11 -9.19 -0.46
C LEU A 14 3.28 -10.17 -1.30
N ALA A 15 3.84 -11.33 -1.64
CA ALA A 15 3.17 -12.37 -2.43
C ALA A 15 2.09 -13.13 -1.65
N GLU A 16 2.16 -13.15 -0.32
CA GLU A 16 1.21 -13.87 0.52
C GLU A 16 -0.25 -13.47 0.21
N PRO A 17 -1.16 -14.44 0.00
CA PRO A 17 -2.58 -14.15 -0.20
C PRO A 17 -3.25 -13.41 0.95
N LYS A 18 -3.80 -12.22 0.67
CA LYS A 18 -4.48 -11.35 1.63
C LYS A 18 -5.97 -11.18 1.24
N PRO A 19 -6.88 -12.04 1.71
CA PRO A 19 -8.29 -11.92 1.37
C PRO A 19 -8.89 -10.64 1.96
N LEU A 20 -9.47 -9.79 1.11
CA LEU A 20 -10.19 -8.60 1.55
C LEU A 20 -11.60 -8.96 2.00
N PRO A 21 -12.14 -8.27 3.03
CA PRO A 21 -13.54 -8.43 3.41
C PRO A 21 -14.46 -7.85 2.33
N TYR A 22 -15.70 -8.36 2.25
CA TYR A 22 -16.67 -7.94 1.22
C TYR A 22 -16.96 -6.41 1.23
N ASP A 23 -16.89 -5.79 2.41
CA ASP A 23 -17.13 -4.37 2.64
C ASP A 23 -15.85 -3.51 2.63
N TYR A 24 -14.72 -4.02 2.12
CA TYR A 24 -13.42 -3.32 2.18
C TYR A 24 -13.47 -1.89 1.61
N GLN A 25 -14.23 -1.67 0.54
CA GLN A 25 -14.39 -0.35 -0.09
C GLN A 25 -15.05 0.65 0.87
N GLY A 26 -16.05 0.19 1.65
CA GLY A 26 -16.70 1.00 2.68
C GLY A 26 -15.76 1.31 3.85
N ARG A 27 -14.92 0.34 4.24
CA ARG A 27 -13.92 0.51 5.32
C ARG A 27 -12.77 1.43 4.93
N LEU A 28 -12.42 1.48 3.65
CA LEU A 28 -11.37 2.36 3.10
C LEU A 28 -11.91 3.75 2.70
N GLN A 29 -13.09 4.15 3.17
CA GLN A 29 -13.58 5.52 3.00
C GLN A 29 -12.74 6.51 3.80
N LEU A 30 -12.19 7.50 3.11
CA LEU A 30 -11.42 8.58 3.69
C LEU A 30 -12.27 9.38 4.68
N ARG A 31 -11.71 9.62 5.87
CA ARG A 31 -12.30 10.47 6.92
C ARG A 31 -11.36 11.62 7.25
N GLN A 32 -11.91 12.82 7.42
CA GLN A 32 -11.13 14.01 7.76
C GLN A 32 -10.46 13.87 9.12
N ARG A 33 -9.17 14.18 9.16
CA ARG A 33 -8.29 14.24 10.33
C ARG A 33 -7.21 15.31 10.09
N SER A 34 -7.36 16.48 10.73
CA SER A 34 -6.32 17.51 10.80
C SER A 34 -5.78 17.98 9.42
N GLY A 35 -6.66 18.37 8.49
CA GLY A 35 -6.27 18.88 7.16
C GLY A 35 -5.85 17.79 6.15
N HIS A 36 -5.85 16.54 6.57
CA HIS A 36 -5.72 15.36 5.70
C HIS A 36 -6.96 14.49 5.86
N GLU A 37 -7.22 13.65 4.86
CA GLU A 37 -8.17 12.56 4.99
C GLU A 37 -7.41 11.25 5.09
N ARG A 38 -7.87 10.33 5.93
CA ARG A 38 -7.22 9.04 6.18
C ARG A 38 -8.22 7.91 6.24
N ALA A 39 -7.78 6.72 5.85
CA ALA A 39 -8.49 5.46 6.08
C ALA A 39 -7.48 4.36 6.40
N GLU A 40 -7.90 3.36 7.17
CA GLU A 40 -7.08 2.20 7.47
C GLU A 40 -7.92 0.92 7.44
N LEU A 41 -7.29 -0.18 7.02
CA LEU A 41 -7.91 -1.51 7.00
C LEU A 41 -6.90 -2.55 7.46
N ASP A 42 -7.20 -3.21 8.58
CA ASP A 42 -6.46 -4.39 9.03
C ASP A 42 -6.93 -5.64 8.28
N VAL A 43 -5.98 -6.43 7.81
CA VAL A 43 -6.21 -7.69 7.09
C VAL A 43 -5.41 -8.79 7.78
N ARG A 44 -6.07 -9.92 8.04
CA ARG A 44 -5.43 -11.13 8.57
C ARG A 44 -5.41 -12.20 7.50
N THR A 45 -4.30 -12.90 7.37
CA THR A 45 -4.17 -14.02 6.44
C THR A 45 -4.39 -15.35 7.17
N PRO A 46 -4.67 -16.44 6.42
CA PRO A 46 -4.79 -17.78 7.01
C PRO A 46 -3.52 -18.28 7.74
N SER A 47 -2.34 -17.77 7.38
CA SER A 47 -1.08 -18.10 8.06
C SER A 47 -0.97 -17.44 9.45
N GLY A 48 -1.89 -16.52 9.79
CA GLY A 48 -1.85 -15.73 11.02
C GLY A 48 -1.13 -14.39 10.89
N ASN A 49 -0.52 -14.10 9.73
CA ASN A 49 0.08 -12.80 9.48
C ASN A 49 -0.96 -11.68 9.48
N ARG A 50 -0.53 -10.51 9.98
CA ARG A 50 -1.35 -9.31 10.08
C ARG A 50 -0.77 -8.22 9.20
N PHE A 51 -1.63 -7.62 8.39
CA PHE A 51 -1.30 -6.53 7.50
C PHE A 51 -2.23 -5.35 7.75
N ARG A 52 -1.79 -4.16 7.36
CA ARG A 52 -2.60 -2.95 7.35
C ARG A 52 -2.42 -2.20 6.05
N ILE A 53 -3.54 -1.83 5.44
CA ILE A 53 -3.61 -0.81 4.40
C ILE A 53 -3.80 0.54 5.09
N LEU A 54 -2.99 1.53 4.73
CA LEU A 54 -3.10 2.92 5.20
C LEU A 54 -3.24 3.84 3.99
N LEU A 55 -4.32 4.61 3.96
CA LEU A 55 -4.56 5.64 2.95
C LEU A 55 -4.47 7.02 3.57
N ARG A 56 -3.89 7.96 2.84
CA ARG A 56 -3.85 9.38 3.20
C ARG A 56 -3.98 10.23 1.94
N GLN A 57 -4.80 11.26 2.01
CA GLN A 57 -4.91 12.32 1.02
C GLN A 57 -4.78 13.69 1.69
N ASN A 58 -3.98 14.59 1.15
CA ASN A 58 -3.98 16.00 1.54
C ASN A 58 -5.20 16.71 0.94
N MET A 59 -5.92 17.49 1.75
CA MET A 59 -7.14 18.16 1.30
C MET A 59 -6.89 19.36 0.39
N ARG A 60 -5.68 19.93 0.38
CA ARG A 60 -5.31 21.10 -0.42
C ARG A 60 -4.49 20.75 -1.64
N ASN A 61 -3.73 19.65 -1.59
CA ASN A 61 -2.91 19.18 -2.68
C ASN A 61 -3.34 17.76 -3.08
N ALA A 62 -4.08 17.65 -4.18
CA ALA A 62 -4.53 16.37 -4.71
C ALA A 62 -3.37 15.42 -5.09
N LEU A 63 -2.17 15.95 -5.37
CA LEU A 63 -0.97 15.18 -5.67
C LEU A 63 -0.21 14.73 -4.40
N ASP A 64 -0.63 15.16 -3.21
CA ASP A 64 -0.02 14.74 -1.94
C ASP A 64 -0.85 13.64 -1.28
N PHE A 65 -0.61 12.42 -1.71
CA PHE A 65 -1.29 11.23 -1.20
C PHE A 65 -0.33 10.06 -0.99
N SER A 66 -0.79 9.06 -0.24
CA SER A 66 -0.08 7.79 -0.10
C SER A 66 -1.04 6.63 0.15
N ALA A 67 -0.79 5.50 -0.52
CA ALA A 67 -1.36 4.19 -0.20
C ALA A 67 -0.24 3.26 0.26
N ILE A 68 -0.34 2.69 1.47
CA ILE A 68 0.75 1.94 2.12
C ILE A 68 0.22 0.57 2.52
N ILE A 69 1.03 -0.48 2.30
CA ILE A 69 0.86 -1.77 2.97
C ILE A 69 1.97 -1.95 4.00
N ALA A 70 1.57 -2.33 5.21
CA ALA A 70 2.50 -2.67 6.28
C ALA A 70 2.16 -4.03 6.89
N HIS A 71 3.19 -4.76 7.31
CA HIS A 71 3.09 -5.99 8.07
C HIS A 71 3.24 -5.68 9.57
N ALA A 72 2.52 -6.40 10.43
CA ALA A 72 2.70 -6.36 11.87
C ALA A 72 3.47 -7.62 12.32
N PRO A 73 4.79 -7.52 12.56
CA PRO A 73 5.61 -8.64 12.98
C PRO A 73 5.07 -9.25 14.29
N PRO A 74 5.19 -10.58 14.48
CA PRO A 74 4.86 -11.22 15.74
C PRO A 74 5.55 -10.53 16.90
N ASN A 75 4.82 -10.30 18.01
CA ASN A 75 5.33 -9.67 19.23
C ASN A 75 5.86 -8.23 19.07
N SER A 76 5.53 -7.55 17.97
CA SER A 76 5.83 -6.13 17.76
C SER A 76 4.55 -5.29 17.82
N SER A 77 4.62 -4.15 18.50
CA SER A 77 3.59 -3.10 18.41
C SER A 77 3.80 -2.17 17.21
N LEU A 78 4.95 -2.27 16.55
CA LEU A 78 5.33 -1.46 15.39
C LEU A 78 5.02 -2.21 14.09
N PHE A 79 4.43 -1.49 13.14
CA PHE A 79 4.24 -1.96 11.77
C PHE A 79 5.52 -1.76 10.95
N PHE A 80 5.87 -2.77 10.18
CA PHE A 80 6.93 -2.75 9.17
C PHE A 80 6.30 -2.39 7.82
N ARG A 81 6.65 -1.24 7.24
CA ARG A 81 6.12 -0.82 5.92
C ARG A 81 6.81 -1.64 4.82
N LEU A 82 6.03 -2.33 4.01
CA LEU A 82 6.53 -3.16 2.90
C LEU A 82 6.61 -2.37 1.61
N ARG A 83 5.57 -1.58 1.31
CA ARG A 83 5.46 -0.81 0.08
C ARG A 83 4.54 0.39 0.25
N ARG A 84 4.87 1.49 -0.44
CA ARG A 84 4.04 2.70 -0.48
C ARG A 84 4.00 3.32 -1.87
N TYR A 85 2.79 3.57 -2.34
CA TYR A 85 2.49 4.26 -3.59
C TYR A 85 2.23 5.72 -3.25
N ASN A 86 3.00 6.63 -3.83
CA ASN A 86 3.08 8.01 -3.37
C ASN A 86 2.77 8.97 -4.51
N GLY A 87 2.01 10.02 -4.20
CA GLY A 87 1.70 11.07 -5.14
C GLY A 87 2.92 11.95 -5.48
N ARG A 88 2.82 12.68 -6.59
CA ARG A 88 3.85 13.62 -7.06
C ARG A 88 3.79 14.94 -6.29
N SER A 89 4.20 14.93 -5.01
CA SER A 89 4.16 16.12 -4.14
C SER A 89 5.51 16.64 -3.67
N HIS A 90 6.58 15.87 -3.86
CA HIS A 90 7.93 16.22 -3.41
C HIS A 90 8.99 15.48 -4.21
N GLU A 91 10.21 15.99 -4.12
CA GLU A 91 11.40 15.33 -4.63
C GLU A 91 11.78 14.16 -3.70
N HIS A 92 12.23 13.06 -4.31
CA HIS A 92 12.75 11.89 -3.62
C HIS A 92 14.20 11.63 -4.04
N THR A 93 15.04 11.25 -3.07
CA THR A 93 16.44 10.87 -3.31
C THR A 93 16.74 9.50 -2.72
N ASN A 94 17.08 8.55 -3.59
CA ASN A 94 17.61 7.26 -3.23
C ASN A 94 19.08 7.44 -2.81
N ARG A 95 19.34 7.56 -1.50
CA ARG A 95 20.67 7.90 -0.97
C ARG A 95 21.77 6.93 -1.35
N LEU A 96 21.46 5.63 -1.42
CA LEU A 96 22.44 4.61 -1.82
C LEU A 96 22.77 4.66 -3.31
N GLU A 97 21.79 5.05 -4.13
CA GLU A 97 21.93 5.11 -5.59
C GLU A 97 22.45 6.48 -6.06
N GLY A 98 22.30 7.51 -5.23
CA GLY A 98 22.56 8.90 -5.63
C GLY A 98 21.55 9.46 -6.65
N THR A 99 20.43 8.79 -6.88
CA THR A 99 19.43 9.20 -7.87
C THR A 99 18.32 10.03 -7.22
N THR A 100 17.95 11.13 -7.89
CA THR A 100 16.91 12.06 -7.44
C THR A 100 15.85 12.26 -8.51
N PHE A 101 14.58 12.32 -8.12
CA PHE A 101 13.46 12.53 -9.05
C PHE A 101 12.27 13.23 -8.39
N TYR A 102 11.45 13.90 -9.21
CA TYR A 102 10.17 14.52 -8.82
C TYR A 102 9.06 13.91 -9.68
N ASP A 103 8.49 12.79 -9.24
CA ASP A 103 7.42 12.09 -9.96
C ASP A 103 6.49 11.34 -8.99
N PHE A 104 5.42 10.74 -9.51
CA PHE A 104 4.73 9.65 -8.81
C PHE A 104 5.72 8.51 -8.64
N HIS A 105 5.71 7.86 -7.48
CA HIS A 105 6.71 6.85 -7.17
C HIS A 105 6.23 5.81 -6.17
N ILE A 106 6.88 4.66 -6.21
CA ILE A 106 6.62 3.53 -5.33
C ILE A 106 7.85 3.36 -4.45
N HIS A 107 7.67 3.57 -3.16
CA HIS A 107 8.65 3.20 -2.15
C HIS A 107 8.60 1.70 -1.88
N LEU A 108 9.77 1.07 -1.77
CA LEU A 108 9.93 -0.36 -1.52
C LEU A 108 10.78 -0.58 -0.27
N ALA A 109 10.34 -1.50 0.58
CA ALA A 109 11.20 -2.04 1.62
C ALA A 109 12.37 -2.81 0.99
N THR A 110 13.58 -2.58 1.49
CA THR A 110 14.77 -3.32 1.04
C THR A 110 15.68 -3.66 2.21
N GLU A 111 16.35 -4.80 2.15
CA GLU A 111 17.33 -5.26 3.15
C GLU A 111 18.47 -4.25 3.32
N ARG A 112 19.01 -3.74 2.20
CA ARG A 112 20.13 -2.79 2.19
C ARG A 112 19.84 -1.45 2.87
N TYR A 113 18.63 -0.90 2.71
CA TYR A 113 18.27 0.36 3.40
C TYR A 113 18.01 0.11 4.90
N GLN A 114 17.47 -1.06 5.28
CA GLN A 114 17.36 -1.44 6.68
C GLN A 114 18.74 -1.59 7.36
N ALA A 115 19.74 -2.13 6.64
CA ALA A 115 21.10 -2.29 7.15
C ALA A 115 21.73 -0.94 7.55
N LEU A 116 21.39 0.14 6.84
CA LEU A 116 21.81 1.51 7.15
C LEU A 116 21.07 2.18 8.32
N GLY A 117 20.05 1.52 8.88
CA GLY A 117 19.16 2.14 9.87
C GLY A 117 18.26 3.24 9.29
N ALA A 118 18.10 3.29 7.97
CA ALA A 118 17.10 4.13 7.33
C ALA A 118 15.68 3.58 7.59
N LYS A 119 14.65 4.33 7.18
CA LYS A 119 13.29 3.77 7.14
C LYS A 119 13.28 2.60 6.15
N GLU A 120 12.48 1.59 6.45
CA GLU A 120 12.43 0.33 5.73
C GLU A 120 12.19 0.58 4.23
N GLU A 121 11.21 1.45 3.94
CA GLU A 121 10.77 1.86 2.60
C GLU A 121 11.53 3.10 2.03
N SER A 122 12.79 3.30 2.40
CA SER A 122 13.54 4.50 1.95
C SER A 122 13.96 4.49 0.48
N PHE A 123 14.00 3.33 -0.18
CA PHE A 123 14.19 3.22 -1.63
C PHE A 123 12.89 3.46 -2.38
N ALA A 124 12.91 4.15 -3.51
CA ALA A 124 11.75 4.32 -4.37
C ALA A 124 12.08 4.33 -5.86
N GLU A 125 11.09 3.96 -6.67
CA GLU A 125 11.14 3.98 -8.13
C GLU A 125 10.02 4.86 -8.68
N PRO A 126 10.29 5.72 -9.70
CA PRO A 126 9.24 6.49 -10.37
C PRO A 126 8.24 5.56 -11.07
N SER A 127 6.98 5.97 -11.16
CA SER A 127 5.91 5.16 -11.74
C SER A 127 4.91 6.01 -12.50
N ASN A 128 4.42 5.50 -13.63
CA ASN A 128 3.35 6.09 -14.43
C ASN A 128 2.02 5.32 -14.30
N ARG A 129 1.93 4.34 -13.40
CA ARG A 129 0.78 3.43 -13.28
C ARG A 129 -0.44 4.06 -12.60
N PHE A 130 -0.25 5.18 -11.93
CA PHE A 130 -1.29 5.89 -11.20
C PHE A 130 -1.01 7.39 -11.21
N ALA A 131 -2.08 8.20 -11.12
CA ALA A 131 -1.99 9.65 -11.02
C ALA A 131 -2.81 10.20 -9.83
N ASP A 132 -3.53 9.33 -9.11
CA ASP A 132 -4.36 9.65 -7.96
C ASP A 132 -4.33 8.53 -6.92
N LEU A 133 -4.94 8.77 -5.75
CA LEU A 133 -4.96 7.81 -4.64
C LEU A 133 -5.75 6.54 -4.96
N ARG A 134 -6.79 6.61 -5.81
CA ARG A 134 -7.57 5.43 -6.18
C ARG A 134 -6.76 4.49 -7.06
N GLY A 135 -6.07 5.02 -8.07
CA GLY A 135 -5.14 4.28 -8.91
C GLY A 135 -3.98 3.70 -8.10
N ALA A 136 -3.46 4.46 -7.12
CA ALA A 136 -2.43 3.99 -6.21
C ALA A 136 -2.93 2.82 -5.32
N LEU A 137 -4.16 2.89 -4.82
CA LEU A 137 -4.79 1.78 -4.10
C LEU A 137 -4.95 0.56 -5.01
N ASN A 138 -5.41 0.72 -6.26
CA ASN A 138 -5.54 -0.40 -7.19
C ASN A 138 -4.19 -1.08 -7.44
N CYS A 139 -3.13 -0.31 -7.71
CA CYS A 139 -1.77 -0.86 -7.86
C CYS A 139 -1.31 -1.60 -6.60
N LEU A 140 -1.61 -1.05 -5.41
CA LEU A 140 -1.32 -1.72 -4.15
C LEU A 140 -2.03 -3.06 -4.03
N LEU A 141 -3.31 -3.13 -4.38
CA LEU A 141 -4.09 -4.37 -4.30
C LEU A 141 -3.55 -5.42 -5.28
N ASP A 142 -3.29 -5.00 -6.51
CA ASP A 142 -2.79 -5.88 -7.58
C ASP A 142 -1.39 -6.43 -7.28
N ASP A 143 -0.48 -5.58 -6.79
CA ASP A 143 0.92 -5.97 -6.63
C ASP A 143 1.23 -6.69 -5.30
N CYS A 144 0.34 -6.62 -4.30
CA CYS A 144 0.64 -7.04 -2.92
C CYS A 144 -0.19 -8.25 -2.45
N GLY A 145 -0.59 -9.13 -3.38
CA GLY A 145 -1.21 -10.41 -3.08
C GLY A 145 -2.63 -10.30 -2.50
N PHE A 146 -3.31 -9.15 -2.64
CA PHE A 146 -4.68 -9.02 -2.19
C PHE A 146 -5.62 -9.82 -3.08
N ARG A 147 -6.60 -10.48 -2.46
CA ARG A 147 -7.69 -11.16 -3.16
C ARG A 147 -8.96 -10.39 -2.92
N LEU A 148 -9.53 -9.85 -4.01
CA LEU A 148 -10.83 -9.19 -3.95
C LEU A 148 -11.90 -10.22 -3.57
N PRO A 149 -12.94 -9.81 -2.81
CA PRO A 149 -14.08 -10.68 -2.56
C PRO A 149 -14.77 -11.01 -3.89
N ASP A 150 -15.25 -12.24 -4.03
CA ASP A 150 -16.12 -12.61 -5.13
C ASP A 150 -17.35 -11.70 -5.07
N THR A 151 -17.46 -10.78 -6.03
CA THR A 151 -18.68 -9.99 -6.15
C THR A 151 -19.69 -10.93 -6.83
N PRO A 152 -20.86 -11.23 -6.23
CA PRO A 152 -21.95 -11.79 -7.02
C PRO A 152 -22.25 -10.75 -8.10
N GLN A 153 -21.78 -11.06 -9.30
CA GLN A 153 -22.12 -10.32 -10.50
C GLN A 153 -23.64 -10.36 -10.56
N LEU A 154 -24.30 -9.23 -10.28
CA LEU A 154 -25.71 -9.07 -10.61
C LEU A 154 -25.78 -9.32 -12.11
N SER A 155 -26.28 -10.50 -12.49
CA SER A 155 -26.65 -10.88 -13.83
C SER A 155 -27.78 -9.96 -14.29
N LEU A 156 -27.41 -8.74 -14.66
CA LEU A 156 -28.27 -7.75 -15.27
C LEU A 156 -28.23 -8.04 -16.77
N LEU A 157 -29.12 -8.96 -17.20
CA LEU A 157 -29.69 -9.16 -18.54
C LEU A 157 -30.04 -10.64 -18.77
N GLU A 158 -31.07 -11.14 -18.08
CA GLU A 158 -31.95 -12.17 -18.63
C GLU A 158 -33.38 -11.66 -18.50
N GLY A 159 -33.97 -11.22 -19.61
CA GLY A 159 -35.35 -10.73 -19.60
C GLY A 159 -35.78 -9.80 -20.72
N LEU A 160 -35.04 -9.72 -21.84
CA LEU A 160 -35.58 -9.18 -23.10
C LEU A 160 -35.49 -10.27 -24.16
N THR A 161 -36.42 -11.21 -24.10
CA THR A 161 -36.83 -11.96 -25.29
C THR A 161 -37.96 -11.21 -25.99
N PRO A 162 -37.99 -11.23 -27.34
CA PRO A 162 -38.77 -10.34 -28.19
C PRO A 162 -40.29 -10.47 -28.06
#